data_AF-A0ABD6CGV4-F1
#
_entry.id   AF-A0ABD6CGV4-F1
#
_cell.length_a   1.000
_cell.length_b   1.000
_cell.length_c   1.000
_cell.angle_alpha   90.00
_cell.angle_beta   90.00
_cell.angle_gamma   90.00
#
_symmetry.space_group_name_H-M   'P 1'
#
loop_
_entity.id
_entity.type
_entity.pdbx_description
1 polymer ?
#
loop_
_entity_poly.entity_id
_entity_poly.type
_entity_poly.pdbx_seq_one_letter_code
_entity_poly.pdbx_strand_id
1 'polypeptide(L)'
;MQCVACGRRSSYNRAVVDTVTESEVGVLCPECEHEQFGQMLENGDWTDEECVLCDRDGFYALPAWRAYVVEIDGKRISRSEYSMEPPSPALCDKHYGELTEQTAGPAESPVSPQP
;
A
#
# COMPACT_ATOMS: atom_id res chain seq x y z
N MET A 1 1.45 -11.67 3.25
CA MET A 1 1.77 -10.30 3.66
C MET A 1 0.59 -9.72 4.44
N GLN A 2 0.83 -8.67 5.21
CA GLN A 2 -0.17 -8.04 6.08
C GLN A 2 -0.47 -6.63 5.55
N CYS A 3 -1.75 -6.26 5.48
CA CYS A 3 -2.14 -4.92 5.05
C CYS A 3 -1.65 -3.89 6.09
N VAL A 4 -0.94 -2.86 5.66
CA VAL A 4 -0.44 -1.79 6.55
C VAL A 4 -1.58 -0.97 7.15
N ALA A 5 -2.74 -0.92 6.50
CA ALA A 5 -3.88 -0.10 6.89
C ALA A 5 -4.89 -0.80 7.82
N CYS A 6 -5.06 -2.13 7.70
CA CYS A 6 -6.05 -2.88 8.49
C CYS A 6 -5.48 -4.07 9.26
N GLY A 7 -4.18 -4.37 9.13
CA GLY A 7 -3.52 -5.47 9.82
C GLY A 7 -3.99 -6.88 9.40
N ARG A 8 -4.91 -7.01 8.43
CA ARG A 8 -5.39 -8.32 7.98
C ARG A 8 -4.44 -8.94 6.95
N ARG A 9 -4.36 -10.26 6.95
CA ARG A 9 -3.69 -11.01 5.86
C ARG A 9 -4.60 -10.94 4.63
N SER A 10 -4.11 -10.38 3.53
CA SER A 10 -4.92 -10.19 2.32
C SER A 10 -4.12 -10.45 1.05
N SER A 11 -4.86 -10.58 -0.05
CA SER A 11 -4.34 -10.61 -1.41
C SER A 11 -3.66 -9.28 -1.74
N TYR A 12 -2.62 -9.35 -2.56
CA TYR A 12 -1.77 -8.20 -2.89
C TYR A 12 -2.45 -7.33 -3.95
N ASN A 13 -2.71 -6.05 -3.64
CA ASN A 13 -3.09 -5.05 -4.64
C ASN A 13 -1.92 -4.12 -4.93
N ARG A 14 -1.33 -3.56 -3.87
CA ARG A 14 -0.10 -2.76 -3.94
C ARG A 14 0.91 -3.19 -2.90
N ALA A 15 2.18 -3.14 -3.28
CA ALA A 15 3.25 -3.14 -2.29
C ALA A 15 3.34 -1.74 -1.68
N VAL A 16 3.89 -1.66 -0.47
CA VAL A 16 4.27 -0.41 0.17
C VAL A 16 5.77 -0.46 0.34
N VAL A 17 6.47 0.41 -0.38
CA VAL A 17 7.94 0.41 -0.45
C VAL A 17 8.45 1.71 0.13
N ASP A 18 9.33 1.61 1.11
CA ASP A 18 10.10 2.76 1.60
C ASP A 18 11.14 3.12 0.53
N THR A 19 11.02 4.30 -0.05
CA THR A 19 11.85 4.75 -1.18
C THR A 19 13.29 5.06 -0.78
N VAL A 20 13.55 5.33 0.50
CA VAL A 20 14.89 5.64 1.02
C VAL A 20 15.71 4.37 1.19
N THR A 21 15.08 3.30 1.66
CA THR A 21 15.70 2.00 1.94
C THR A 21 15.43 0.95 0.87
N GLU A 22 14.63 1.29 -0.13
CA GLU A 22 14.17 0.41 -1.22
C GLU A 22 13.57 -0.92 -0.71
N SER A 23 12.96 -0.86 0.47
CA SER A 23 12.50 -2.04 1.20
C SER A 23 10.98 -2.08 1.25
N GLU A 24 10.40 -3.25 0.97
CA GLU A 24 8.97 -3.50 1.17
C GLU A 24 8.67 -3.47 2.68
N VAL A 25 7.89 -2.48 3.11
CA VAL A 25 7.44 -2.34 4.50
C VAL A 25 6.09 -3.01 4.74
N GLY A 26 5.34 -3.32 3.66
CA GLY A 26 4.11 -4.08 3.74
C GLY A 26 3.32 -4.05 2.44
N VAL A 27 2.00 -4.29 2.55
CA VAL A 27 1.09 -4.22 1.40
C VAL A 27 -0.13 -3.37 1.71
N LEU A 28 -0.80 -2.89 0.66
CA LEU A 28 -2.13 -2.31 0.73
C LEU A 28 -3.12 -3.28 0.05
N CYS A 29 -4.16 -3.67 0.78
CA CYS A 29 -5.19 -4.56 0.25
C CYS A 29 -6.19 -3.79 -0.63
N PRO A 30 -6.93 -4.48 -1.52
CA PRO A 30 -7.87 -3.81 -2.43
C PRO A 30 -8.96 -3.02 -1.70
N GLU A 31 -9.43 -3.53 -0.55
CA GLU A 31 -10.48 -2.89 0.26
C GLU A 31 -9.99 -1.56 0.82
N CYS A 32 -8.85 -1.54 1.52
CA CYS A 32 -8.30 -0.31 2.07
C CYS A 32 -7.81 0.66 0.98
N GLU A 33 -7.33 0.16 -0.17
CA GLU A 33 -7.03 1.04 -1.30
C GLU A 33 -8.28 1.78 -1.77
N HIS A 34 -9.38 1.04 -1.96
CA HIS A 34 -10.63 1.62 -2.41
C HIS A 34 -11.24 2.58 -1.38
N GLU A 35 -11.21 2.24 -0.09
CA GLU A 35 -11.72 3.10 0.98
C GLU A 35 -10.94 4.41 1.09
N GLN A 36 -9.61 4.36 0.97
CA GLN A 36 -8.74 5.51 1.18
C GLN A 36 -8.54 6.37 -0.08
N PHE A 37 -8.49 5.74 -1.25
CA PHE A 37 -8.11 6.42 -2.49
C PHE A 37 -9.17 6.28 -3.59
N GLY A 38 -10.19 5.46 -3.42
CA GLY A 38 -11.20 5.19 -4.45
C GLY A 38 -10.56 4.67 -5.72
N GLN A 39 -10.68 5.42 -6.81
CA GLN A 39 -10.07 5.12 -8.11
C GLN A 39 -8.84 6.00 -8.41
N MET A 40 -8.42 6.84 -7.46
CA MET A 40 -7.36 7.83 -7.67
C MET A 40 -6.07 7.17 -8.12
N LEU A 41 -5.69 6.05 -7.51
CA LEU A 41 -4.42 5.37 -7.81
C LEU A 41 -4.43 4.57 -9.12
N GLU A 42 -5.59 4.40 -9.77
CA GLU A 42 -5.74 3.57 -10.98
C GLU A 42 -5.28 4.32 -12.25
N ASN A 43 -5.43 5.65 -12.28
CA ASN A 43 -5.18 6.46 -13.46
C ASN A 43 -4.49 7.78 -13.06
N GLY A 44 -3.16 7.82 -13.14
CA GLY A 44 -2.39 9.05 -12.92
C GLY A 44 -1.03 8.99 -13.61
N ASP A 45 -0.59 10.15 -14.08
CA ASP A 45 0.81 10.40 -14.44
C ASP A 45 1.52 10.68 -13.11
N TRP A 46 2.08 9.63 -12.51
CA TRP A 46 2.66 9.72 -11.17
C TRP A 46 4.08 10.29 -11.24
N THR A 47 4.42 11.06 -10.23
CA THR A 47 5.81 11.34 -9.85
C THR A 47 6.10 10.52 -8.60
N ASP A 48 7.31 9.98 -8.49
CA ASP A 48 7.78 9.34 -7.25
C ASP A 48 8.27 10.38 -6.22
N GLU A 49 8.34 11.65 -6.63
CA GLU A 49 8.86 12.76 -5.82
C GLU A 49 7.81 13.30 -4.82
N GLU A 50 6.53 13.30 -5.18
CA GLU A 50 5.48 14.00 -4.42
C GLU A 50 4.40 13.05 -3.89
N CYS A 51 3.82 13.44 -2.76
CA CYS A 51 2.71 12.71 -2.18
C CYS A 51 1.45 12.86 -3.05
N VAL A 52 0.78 11.75 -3.33
CA VAL A 52 -0.48 11.76 -4.11
C VAL A 52 -1.61 12.55 -3.46
N LEU A 53 -1.50 12.86 -2.16
CA LEU A 53 -2.51 13.59 -1.38
C LEU A 53 -2.10 15.04 -1.03
N CYS A 54 -0.83 15.43 -1.21
CA CYS A 54 -0.36 16.80 -0.94
C CYS A 54 1.00 17.11 -1.58
N ASP A 55 1.39 18.37 -1.57
CA ASP A 55 2.65 18.91 -2.12
C ASP A 55 3.92 18.54 -1.31
N ARG A 56 3.87 17.50 -0.46
CA ARG A 56 5.04 17.07 0.35
C ARG A 56 5.78 15.94 -0.36
N ASP A 57 7.06 15.76 -0.02
CA ASP A 57 7.88 14.67 -0.55
C ASP A 57 7.24 13.28 -0.29
N GLY A 58 7.22 12.46 -1.33
CA GLY A 58 6.80 11.07 -1.29
C GLY A 58 7.90 10.17 -0.73
N PHE A 59 7.65 9.53 0.41
CA PHE A 59 8.60 8.59 1.02
C PHE A 59 8.19 7.13 0.86
N TYR A 60 6.90 6.87 0.67
CA TYR A 60 6.32 5.53 0.59
C TYR A 60 5.63 5.30 -0.74
N ALA A 61 6.27 4.59 -1.65
CA ALA A 61 5.70 4.26 -2.95
C ALA A 61 4.66 3.14 -2.84
N LEU A 62 3.63 3.23 -3.67
CA LEU A 62 2.51 2.29 -3.74
C LEU A 62 2.43 1.59 -5.11
N PRO A 63 3.48 0.87 -5.55
CA PRO A 63 3.46 0.18 -6.84
C PRO A 63 2.41 -0.93 -6.85
N ALA A 64 1.70 -1.05 -7.98
CA ALA A 64 0.68 -2.08 -8.17
C ALA A 64 1.32 -3.45 -8.46
N TRP A 65 0.81 -4.48 -7.80
CA TRP A 65 1.11 -5.86 -8.16
C TRP A 65 0.44 -6.20 -9.48
N ARG A 66 1.23 -6.61 -10.48
CA ARG A 66 0.74 -7.04 -11.78
C ARG A 66 0.96 -8.54 -11.92
N ALA A 67 -0.14 -9.26 -12.12
CA ALA A 67 -0.09 -10.66 -12.50
C ALA A 67 0.12 -10.76 -14.01
N TYR A 68 1.03 -11.63 -14.43
CA TYR A 68 1.27 -11.92 -15.83
C TYR A 68 1.61 -13.39 -16.02
N VAL A 69 1.39 -13.90 -17.24
CA VAL A 69 1.62 -15.30 -17.56
C VAL A 69 2.84 -15.39 -18.45
N VAL A 70 3.84 -16.16 -18.02
CA VAL A 70 5.01 -16.50 -18.83
C VAL A 70 4.94 -17.93 -19.29
N GLU A 71 5.43 -18.20 -20.49
CA GLU A 71 5.63 -19.57 -20.95
C GLU A 71 7.10 -19.96 -20.73
N ILE A 72 7.30 -21.02 -19.95
CA ILE A 72 8.64 -21.59 -19.67
C ILE A 72 8.54 -23.09 -19.97
N ASP A 73 9.39 -23.57 -20.87
CA ASP A 73 9.42 -24.98 -21.31
C ASP A 73 8.04 -25.50 -21.78
N GLY A 74 7.28 -24.67 -22.51
CA GLY A 74 5.93 -25.00 -23.01
C GLY A 74 4.85 -25.06 -21.92
N LYS A 75 5.13 -24.60 -20.70
CA LYS A 75 4.17 -24.48 -19.61
C LYS A 75 3.86 -23.03 -19.31
N ARG A 76 2.58 -22.70 -19.20
CA ARG A 76 2.11 -21.38 -18.75
C ARG A 76 2.19 -21.30 -17.22
N ILE A 77 2.99 -20.35 -16.73
CA ILE A 77 3.20 -20.10 -15.30
C ILE A 77 2.69 -18.70 -14.99
N SER A 78 1.80 -18.59 -14.00
CA SER A 78 1.36 -17.30 -13.47
C SER A 78 2.43 -16.76 -12.52
N ARG A 79 2.89 -15.54 -12.79
CA ARG A 79 3.77 -14.77 -11.91
C ARG A 79 3.06 -13.49 -11.49
N SER A 80 3.45 -12.97 -10.33
CA SER A 80 2.99 -11.69 -9.82
C SER A 80 4.21 -10.91 -9.36
N GLU A 81 4.38 -9.71 -9.87
CA GLU A 81 5.50 -8.81 -9.56
C GLU A 81 4.99 -7.38 -9.52
N TYR A 82 5.68 -6.50 -8.80
CA TYR A 82 5.52 -5.06 -8.90
C TYR A 82 6.82 -4.46 -9.43
N SER A 83 6.71 -3.25 -9.98
CA SER A 83 7.84 -2.46 -10.46
C SER A 83 7.71 -1.04 -9.93
N MET A 84 8.84 -0.43 -9.56
CA MET A 84 8.93 0.99 -9.24
C MET A 84 9.00 1.86 -10.51
N GLU A 85 9.14 1.23 -11.69
CA GLU A 85 9.15 1.87 -13.00
C GLU A 85 7.95 1.38 -13.86
N PRO A 86 7.15 2.28 -14.48
CA PRO A 86 7.19 3.75 -14.34
C PRO A 86 6.87 4.22 -12.92
N PRO A 87 7.10 5.51 -12.59
CA PRO A 87 6.86 6.04 -11.26
C PRO A 87 5.49 5.63 -10.71
N SER A 88 5.49 5.32 -9.42
CA SER A 88 4.31 4.86 -8.69
C SER A 88 3.82 5.96 -7.77
N PRO A 89 2.52 6.02 -7.46
CA PRO A 89 2.01 7.01 -6.53
C PRO A 89 2.69 6.84 -5.16
N ALA A 90 3.09 7.94 -4.55
CA ALA A 90 3.79 7.93 -3.26
C ALA A 90 3.00 8.64 -2.15
N LEU A 91 3.29 8.31 -0.90
CA LEU A 91 2.79 8.99 0.28
C LEU A 91 3.92 9.65 1.07
N CYS A 92 3.69 10.84 1.60
CA CYS A 92 4.56 11.43 2.61
C CYS A 92 4.43 10.69 3.95
N ASP A 93 5.35 10.95 4.88
CA ASP A 93 5.38 10.37 6.23
C ASP A 93 4.03 10.50 6.96
N LYS A 94 3.41 11.67 6.85
CA LYS A 94 2.16 11.99 7.56
C LYS A 94 1.01 11.15 7.02
N HIS A 95 0.80 11.15 5.70
CA HIS A 95 -0.32 10.41 5.11
C HIS A 95 -0.11 8.89 5.19
N TYR A 96 1.14 8.42 5.21
CA TYR A 96 1.43 7.03 5.55
C TYR A 96 1.12 6.69 7.02
N GLY A 97 1.47 7.58 7.95
CA GLY A 97 1.07 7.45 9.37
C GLY A 97 -0.44 7.33 9.51
N GLU A 98 -1.19 8.28 8.93
CA GLU A 98 -2.66 8.29 8.94
C GLU A 98 -3.26 7.02 8.31
N LEU A 99 -2.61 6.43 7.30
CA LEU A 99 -3.01 5.16 6.70
C LEU A 99 -2.86 3.99 7.69
N THR A 100 -1.76 3.94 8.44
CA THR A 100 -1.45 2.80 9.32
C THR A 100 -2.13 2.89 10.69
N GLU A 101 -2.35 4.09 11.19
CA GLU A 101 -3.00 4.37 12.49
C GLU A 101 -4.49 3.98 12.51
N GLN A 102 -5.14 3.84 11.34
CA GLN A 102 -6.53 3.36 11.23
C GLN A 102 -6.72 1.91 11.69
N THR A 103 -5.63 1.14 11.85
CA THR A 103 -5.67 -0.20 12.45
C THR A 103 -5.84 -0.14 13.97
N ALA A 104 -5.48 0.98 14.60
CA ALA A 104 -5.65 1.21 16.02
C ALA A 104 -7.03 1.84 16.27
N GLY A 105 -8.09 1.06 16.06
CA GLY A 105 -9.36 1.33 16.75
C GLY A 105 -9.08 1.57 18.24
N PRO A 106 -9.74 2.54 18.90
CA PRO A 106 -9.38 2.96 20.24
C PRO A 106 -9.27 1.73 21.13
N ALA A 107 -8.10 1.51 21.73
CA ALA A 107 -7.95 0.52 22.79
C ALA A 107 -9.08 0.78 23.78
N GLU A 108 -10.04 -0.14 23.81
CA GLU A 108 -11.21 -0.07 24.67
C GLU A 108 -10.68 0.18 26.08
N SER A 109 -10.98 1.37 26.62
CA SER A 109 -10.60 1.69 27.99
C SER A 109 -11.18 0.59 28.88
N PRO A 110 -10.39 -0.08 29.74
CA PRO A 110 -10.92 -1.09 30.62
C PRO A 110 -12.00 -0.43 31.48
N VAL A 111 -13.25 -0.85 31.27
CA VAL A 111 -14.36 -0.41 32.10
C VAL A 111 -14.00 -0.81 33.53
N SER A 112 -13.71 0.19 34.37
CA SER A 112 -13.48 -0.05 35.78
C SER A 112 -14.82 -0.48 36.38
N PRO A 113 -14.91 -1.62 37.08
CA PRO A 113 -16.11 -1.91 37.83
C PRO A 113 -16.26 -0.86 38.93
N GLN A 114 -17.31 -0.04 38.84
CA GLN A 114 -17.74 0.83 39.94
C GLN A 114 -18.37 -0.01 41.07
N PRO A 115 -18.32 0.49 42.33
CA PRO A 115 -18.39 -0.31 43.56
C PRO A 115 -19.74 -0.96 43.87
#